data_AF-A0A929HIL5-F1
#
_entry.id   AF-A0A929HIL5-F1
#
_cell.length_a   1.000
_cell.length_b   1.000
_cell.length_c   1.000
_cell.angle_alpha   90.00
_cell.angle_beta   90.00
_cell.angle_gamma   90.00
#
_symmetry.space_group_name_H-M   'P 1'
#
loop_
_entity.id
_entity.type
_entity.pdbx_description
1 polymer ?
#
loop_
_entity_poly.entity_id
_entity_poly.type
_entity_poly.pdbx_seq_one_letter_code
_entity_poly.pdbx_strand_id
1 'polypeptide(L)'
;MAKLHIVNKSPFERNSLKSCLGKSKEGSTILLIEDAVVGALKGTVVADDLSSAIANKNVCVLGSDLNTRGFTEAEILDGIKIVDYAGFVDLVAEHSNVQSWL
;
A
#
# COMPACT_ATOMS: atom_id res chain seq x y z
N MET A 1 16.67 8.92 4.05
CA MET A 1 15.86 8.13 5.00
C MET A 1 14.63 7.64 4.27
N ALA A 2 14.25 6.38 4.47
CA ALA A 2 13.02 5.82 3.94
C ALA A 2 11.80 6.54 4.54
N LYS A 3 10.81 6.87 3.71
CA LYS A 3 9.56 7.52 4.13
C LYS A 3 8.43 6.49 4.16
N LEU A 4 7.45 6.71 5.03
CA LEU A 4 6.16 6.03 4.94
C LEU A 4 5.23 6.86 4.06
N HIS A 5 4.69 6.24 3.01
CA HIS A 5 3.64 6.80 2.18
C HIS A 5 2.32 6.09 2.47
N ILE A 6 1.27 6.85 2.73
CA ILE A 6 -0.07 6.32 3.01
C ILE A 6 -0.97 6.69 1.84
N VAL A 7 -1.63 5.70 1.24
CA VAL A 7 -2.61 5.90 0.17
C VAL A 7 -3.95 5.35 0.66
N ASN A 8 -5.01 6.17 0.62
CA ASN A 8 -6.32 5.79 1.12
C ASN A 8 -7.43 5.75 0.06
N LYS A 9 -7.14 6.18 -1.17
CA LYS A 9 -8.12 6.17 -2.27
C LYS A 9 -7.91 5.01 -3.22
N SER A 10 -9.04 4.46 -3.70
CA SER A 10 -9.06 3.41 -4.72
C SER A 10 -8.24 3.85 -5.94
N PRO A 11 -7.32 3.01 -6.44
CA PRO A 11 -6.57 3.31 -7.66
C PRO A 11 -7.46 3.32 -8.92
N PHE A 12 -8.71 2.86 -8.80
CA PHE A 12 -9.70 2.88 -9.87
C PHE A 12 -10.55 4.16 -9.88
N GLU A 13 -10.45 5.00 -8.83
CA GLU A 13 -11.13 6.29 -8.73
C GLU A 13 -10.16 7.47 -8.78
N ARG A 14 -9.00 7.36 -8.11
CA ARG A 14 -8.03 8.44 -7.95
C ARG A 14 -6.64 8.04 -8.42
N ASN A 15 -5.85 9.03 -8.80
CA ASN A 15 -4.47 8.84 -9.22
C ASN A 15 -3.47 8.83 -8.05
N SER A 16 -3.93 8.90 -6.79
CA SER A 16 -3.09 9.01 -5.60
C SER A 16 -2.06 7.87 -5.49
N LEU A 17 -2.45 6.62 -5.80
CA LEU A 17 -1.51 5.49 -5.86
C LEU A 17 -0.44 5.70 -6.95
N LYS A 18 -0.85 6.01 -8.18
CA LYS A 18 0.05 6.24 -9.31
C LYS A 18 1.06 7.36 -9.02
N SER A 19 0.58 8.47 -8.45
CA SER A 19 1.43 9.58 -8.02
C SER A 19 2.38 9.18 -6.89
N CYS A 20 1.93 8.40 -5.92
CA CYS A 20 2.75 7.85 -4.85
C CYS A 20 3.88 6.96 -5.40
N LEU A 21 3.56 6.00 -6.27
CA LEU A 21 4.54 5.09 -6.86
C LEU A 21 5.62 5.85 -7.66
N GLY A 22 5.23 6.86 -8.43
CA GLY A 22 6.17 7.66 -9.23
C GLY A 22 7.03 8.65 -8.45
N LYS A 23 6.66 8.98 -7.20
CA LYS A 23 7.39 9.98 -6.36
C LYS A 23 8.11 9.36 -5.17
N SER A 24 7.68 8.19 -4.72
CA SER A 24 8.36 7.44 -3.66
C SER A 24 9.72 6.96 -4.14
N LYS A 25 10.72 7.05 -3.27
CA LYS A 25 12.10 6.63 -3.57
C LYS A 25 12.28 5.15 -3.26
N GLU A 26 13.32 4.54 -3.80
CA GLU A 26 13.79 3.22 -3.38
C GLU A 26 13.95 3.14 -1.85
N GLY A 27 13.59 1.99 -1.28
CA GLY A 27 13.57 1.72 0.15
C GLY A 27 12.42 2.36 0.92
N SER A 28 11.56 3.16 0.27
CA SER A 28 10.37 3.71 0.93
C SER A 28 9.35 2.62 1.23
N THR A 29 8.48 2.89 2.21
CA THR A 29 7.35 2.03 2.53
C THR A 29 6.07 2.67 2.04
N ILE A 30 5.19 1.87 1.44
CA ILE A 30 3.88 2.28 0.93
C ILE A 30 2.83 1.45 1.66
N LEU A 31 1.93 2.10 2.40
CA LEU A 31 0.80 1.48 3.07
C LEU A 31 -0.50 1.83 2.35
N LEU A 32 -1.22 0.81 1.89
CA LEU A 32 -2.56 0.91 1.34
C LEU A 32 -3.58 0.74 2.48
N ILE A 33 -4.42 1.74 2.68
CA ILE A 33 -5.52 1.72 3.66
C ILE A 33 -6.83 2.13 2.99
N GLU A 34 -7.94 2.06 3.73
CA GLU A 34 -9.27 2.43 3.29
C GLU A 34 -9.56 1.86 1.89
N ASP A 35 -9.99 2.69 0.93
CA ASP A 35 -10.37 2.25 -0.39
C ASP A 35 -9.18 1.84 -1.25
N ALA A 36 -7.95 2.18 -0.87
CA ALA A 36 -6.76 1.80 -1.65
C ALA A 36 -6.46 0.29 -1.58
N VAL A 37 -6.98 -0.44 -0.58
CA VAL A 37 -6.68 -1.86 -0.39
C VAL A 37 -7.13 -2.74 -1.56
N VAL A 38 -8.14 -2.31 -2.33
CA VAL A 38 -8.58 -3.02 -3.54
C VAL A 38 -7.50 -3.03 -4.63
N GLY A 39 -6.54 -2.11 -4.57
CA GLY A 39 -5.37 -2.10 -5.44
C GLY A 39 -4.40 -3.24 -5.17
N ALA A 40 -4.38 -3.78 -3.94
CA ALA A 40 -3.48 -4.85 -3.53
C ALA A 40 -3.84 -6.23 -4.12
N LEU A 41 -4.99 -6.34 -4.80
CA LEU A 41 -5.51 -7.61 -5.29
C LEU A 41 -4.82 -8.07 -6.58
N LYS A 42 -4.70 -9.39 -6.74
CA LYS A 42 -4.26 -10.06 -7.97
C LYS A 42 -5.20 -9.72 -9.13
N GLY A 43 -4.65 -9.64 -10.34
CA GLY A 43 -5.44 -9.47 -11.56
C GLY A 43 -6.07 -8.08 -11.75
N THR A 44 -5.73 -7.10 -10.91
CA THR A 44 -6.15 -5.72 -11.11
C THR A 44 -5.28 -5.01 -12.17
N VAL A 45 -5.80 -3.94 -12.75
CA VAL A 45 -5.06 -3.14 -13.75
C VAL A 45 -3.81 -2.44 -13.20
N VAL A 46 -3.63 -2.40 -11.86
CA VAL A 46 -2.45 -1.81 -11.19
C VAL A 46 -1.50 -2.87 -10.62
N ALA A 47 -1.77 -4.16 -10.84
CA ALA A 47 -0.96 -5.25 -10.28
C ALA A 47 0.50 -5.20 -10.78
N ASP A 48 0.73 -4.84 -12.05
CA ASP A 48 2.09 -4.73 -12.62
C ASP A 48 2.87 -3.55 -12.02
N ASP A 49 2.19 -2.42 -11.78
CA ASP A 49 2.78 -1.24 -11.14
C ASP A 49 3.21 -1.56 -9.70
N LEU A 50 2.37 -2.27 -8.94
CA LEU A 50 2.68 -2.71 -7.58
C LEU A 50 3.77 -3.79 -7.56
N SER A 51 3.72 -4.77 -8.47
CA SER A 51 4.78 -5.79 -8.62
C SER A 51 6.14 -5.14 -8.88
N SER A 52 6.17 -4.13 -9.75
CA SER A 52 7.38 -3.36 -10.04
C SER A 52 7.87 -2.57 -8.83
N ALA A 53 6.96 -2.07 -7.99
CA ALA A 53 7.31 -1.36 -6.77
C ALA A 53 7.86 -2.27 -5.68
N ILE A 54 7.34 -3.49 -5.53
CA ILE A 54 7.80 -4.48 -4.55
C ILE A 54 9.29 -4.83 -4.76
N ALA A 55 9.80 -4.73 -5.99
CA ALA A 55 11.21 -4.99 -6.28
C ALA A 55 12.19 -4.06 -5.52
N ASN A 56 11.78 -2.85 -5.15
CA ASN A 56 12.65 -1.88 -4.50
C ASN A 56 11.99 -0.99 -3.43
N LYS A 57 10.77 -1.32 -3.01
CA LYS A 57 10.01 -0.64 -1.95
C LYS A 57 9.27 -1.68 -1.11
N ASN A 58 8.96 -1.32 0.13
CA ASN A 58 8.14 -2.17 0.98
C ASN A 58 6.67 -1.82 0.76
N VAL A 59 5.89 -2.71 0.17
CA VAL A 59 4.45 -2.49 -0.04
C VAL A 59 3.68 -3.24 1.04
N CYS A 60 2.83 -2.51 1.76
CA CYS A 60 1.99 -3.02 2.84
C CYS A 60 0.52 -2.71 2.57
N VAL A 61 -0.38 -3.51 3.13
CA VAL A 61 -1.84 -3.31 3.07
C VAL A 61 -2.45 -3.54 4.45
N LEU A 62 -3.42 -2.72 4.82
CA LEU A 62 -4.12 -2.86 6.10
C LEU A 62 -5.18 -3.97 6.02
N GLY A 63 -4.96 -5.04 6.78
CA GLY A 63 -5.79 -6.25 6.77
C GLY A 63 -7.24 -5.99 7.21
N SER A 64 -7.47 -5.10 8.18
CA SER A 64 -8.82 -4.76 8.62
C SER A 64 -9.67 -4.14 7.50
N ASP A 65 -9.06 -3.34 6.62
CA ASP A 65 -9.73 -2.73 5.48
C ASP A 65 -10.03 -3.73 4.37
N LEU A 66 -9.13 -4.70 4.14
CA LEU A 66 -9.38 -5.83 3.23
C LEU A 66 -10.56 -6.66 3.70
N ASN A 67 -10.52 -7.07 4.97
CA ASN A 67 -11.55 -7.90 5.59
C ASN A 67 -12.92 -7.22 5.56
N THR A 68 -12.96 -5.91 5.81
CA THR A 68 -14.20 -5.11 5.76
C THR A 68 -14.80 -5.07 4.35
N ARG A 69 -13.96 -5.20 3.31
CA ARG A 69 -14.36 -5.24 1.90
C ARG A 69 -14.58 -6.66 1.37
N GLY A 70 -14.42 -7.69 2.21
CA GLY A 70 -14.69 -9.09 1.87
C GLY A 70 -13.56 -9.81 1.13
N PHE A 71 -12.35 -9.27 1.14
CA PHE A 71 -11.19 -9.91 0.51
C PHE A 71 -10.40 -10.74 1.50
N THR A 72 -9.81 -11.83 1.00
CA THR A 72 -8.96 -12.74 1.76
C THR A 72 -7.50 -12.61 1.34
N GLU A 73 -6.58 -13.12 2.18
CA GLU A 73 -5.14 -13.08 1.88
C GLU A 73 -4.77 -13.77 0.56
N ALA A 74 -5.53 -14.79 0.15
CA ALA A 74 -5.29 -15.54 -1.09
C ALA A 74 -5.44 -14.68 -2.37
N GLU A 75 -6.21 -13.59 -2.28
CA GLU A 75 -6.50 -12.68 -3.38
C GLU A 75 -5.46 -11.55 -3.50
N ILE A 76 -4.56 -11.41 -2.53
CA ILE A 76 -3.57 -10.32 -2.48
C ILE A 76 -2.36 -10.66 -3.33
N LEU A 77 -1.88 -9.70 -4.11
CA LEU A 77 -0.66 -9.80 -4.90
C LEU A 77 0.54 -10.25 -4.04
N ASP A 78 1.27 -11.24 -4.53
CA ASP A 78 2.39 -11.82 -3.81
C ASP A 78 3.47 -10.75 -3.53
N GLY A 79 4.04 -10.76 -2.33
CA GLY A 79 5.05 -9.79 -1.89
C GLY A 79 4.50 -8.53 -1.20
N ILE A 80 3.18 -8.32 -1.19
CA ILE A 80 2.56 -7.30 -0.33
C ILE A 80 2.44 -7.83 1.10
N LYS A 81 2.95 -7.06 2.08
CA LYS A 81 2.84 -7.39 3.50
C LYS A 81 1.48 -6.96 4.06
N ILE A 82 0.76 -7.88 4.68
CA ILE A 82 -0.46 -7.54 5.43
C ILE A 82 -0.06 -7.04 6.82
N VAL A 83 -0.63 -5.92 7.25
CA VAL A 83 -0.46 -5.37 8.60
C VAL A 83 -1.81 -5.12 9.25
N ASP A 84 -1.85 -5.12 10.58
CA ASP A 84 -2.97 -4.62 11.36
C ASP A 84 -2.72 -3.17 11.82
N TYR A 85 -3.58 -2.65 12.70
CA TYR A 85 -3.39 -1.29 13.24
C TYR A 85 -2.15 -1.15 14.11
N ALA A 86 -1.75 -2.20 14.85
CA ALA A 86 -0.50 -2.16 15.61
C ALA A 86 0.70 -2.06 14.65
N GLY A 87 0.71 -2.87 13.60
CA GLY A 87 1.71 -2.80 12.54
C GLY A 87 1.70 -1.46 11.80
N PHE A 88 0.54 -0.83 11.61
CA PHE A 88 0.49 0.55 11.08
C PHE A 88 1.16 1.54 12.05
N VAL A 89 0.88 1.47 13.35
CA VAL A 89 1.56 2.30 14.35
C VAL A 89 3.08 2.08 14.33
N ASP A 90 3.53 0.83 14.22
CA ASP A 90 4.96 0.50 14.11
C ASP A 90 5.57 1.12 12.85
N LEU A 91 4.91 0.99 11.69
CA LEU A 91 5.37 1.62 10.45
C LEU A 91 5.50 3.14 10.60
N VAL A 92 4.57 3.80 11.30
CA VAL A 92 4.67 5.25 11.56
C VAL A 92 5.86 5.56 12.46
N ALA A 93 6.11 4.76 13.50
CA ALA A 93 7.20 4.97 14.44
C ALA A 93 8.59 4.71 13.84
N GLU A 94 8.70 3.74 12.92
CA GLU A 94 9.95 3.35 12.27
C GLU A 94 10.42 4.37 11.21
N HIS A 95 9.52 5.20 10.67
CA HIS A 95 9.83 6.12 9.58
C HIS A 95 9.89 7.57 10.06
N SER A 96 10.98 8.26 9.71
CA SER A 96 11.21 9.68 10.05
C SER A 96 10.17 10.67 9.49
N ASN A 97 9.36 10.26 8.51
CA ASN A 97 8.36 11.09 7.88
C ASN A 97 7.22 10.25 7.31
N VAL A 98 6.01 10.76 7.47
CA VAL A 98 4.78 10.19 6.92
C VAL A 98 4.20 11.15 5.89
N GLN A 99 3.91 10.64 4.69
CA GLN A 99 3.31 11.40 3.61
C GLN A 99 2.01 10.74 3.17
N SER A 100 0.88 11.39 3.45
CA SER A 100 -0.44 10.95 2.97
C SER A 100 -0.73 11.45 1.57
N TRP A 101 -1.30 10.58 0.75
CA TRP A 101 -1.76 10.85 -0.61
C TRP A 101 -3.28 10.72 -0.64
N LEU A 102 -3.98 11.85 -0.61
CA LEU A 102 -5.44 11.96 -0.50
C LEU A 102 -6.14 12.00 -1.86
#